data_AF-A0A2N7WD38-F1
#
_entry.id   AF-A0A2N7WD38-F1
#
_cell.length_a   1.000
_cell.length_b   1.000
_cell.length_c   1.000
_cell.angle_alpha   90.00
_cell.angle_beta   90.00
_cell.angle_gamma   90.00
#
_symmetry.space_group_name_H-M   'P 1'
#
loop_
_entity.id
_entity.type
_entity.pdbx_description
1 polymer ?
#
loop_
_entity_poly.entity_id
_entity_poly.type
_entity_poly.pdbx_seq_one_letter_code
_entity_poly.pdbx_strand_id
1 'polypeptide(L)'
;MSTVYAKEGILHSPERTAIAAKMIIVRRRRRKQVTALEARRAFSAVESDDDDLEAQIGTILSYPRVFGRQYWTVIRGVSIGPVLWRDALEAFVRQTREKNGALRNEPLPVYAENSLAAFLRDAAKT
;
A
#
# COMPACT_ATOMS: atom_id res chain seq x y z
N MET A 1 -3.48 7.81 -15.98
CA MET A 1 -4.95 7.71 -16.17
C MET A 1 -5.59 7.42 -14.81
N SER A 2 -6.66 8.11 -14.41
CA SER A 2 -7.35 7.83 -13.14
C SER A 2 -8.45 6.78 -13.33
N THR A 3 -8.32 5.63 -12.66
CA THR A 3 -9.37 4.62 -12.59
C THR A 3 -10.43 5.06 -11.58
N VAL A 4 -11.69 5.13 -12.01
CA VAL A 4 -12.82 5.49 -11.14
C VAL A 4 -13.44 4.20 -10.61
N TYR A 5 -13.35 3.99 -9.29
CA TYR A 5 -14.06 2.89 -8.62
C TYR A 5 -15.40 3.45 -8.13
N ALA A 6 -16.36 3.49 -9.07
CA ALA A 6 -17.62 4.20 -8.90
C ALA A 6 -18.54 3.59 -7.82
N LYS A 7 -18.42 2.28 -7.55
CA LYS A 7 -19.20 1.61 -6.49
C LYS A 7 -18.72 2.03 -5.09
N GLU A 8 -17.43 2.26 -4.95
CA GLU A 8 -16.75 2.61 -3.70
C GLU A 8 -16.60 4.13 -3.53
N GLY A 9 -16.93 4.91 -4.57
CA GLY A 9 -16.78 6.36 -4.58
C GLY A 9 -15.31 6.78 -4.49
N ILE A 10 -14.39 6.09 -5.18
CA ILE A 10 -12.95 6.37 -5.10
C ILE A 10 -12.46 6.96 -6.41
N LEU A 11 -11.84 8.15 -6.32
CA LEU A 11 -11.02 8.73 -7.38
C LEU A 11 -9.53 8.59 -7.01
N HIS A 12 -8.86 7.63 -7.64
CA HIS A 12 -7.44 7.36 -7.40
C HIS A 12 -6.51 8.27 -8.24
N SER A 13 -5.42 8.74 -7.63
CA SER A 13 -4.38 9.54 -8.28
C SER A 13 -3.03 8.79 -8.26
N PRO A 14 -2.77 7.88 -9.22
CA PRO A 14 -1.61 6.99 -9.19
C PRO A 14 -0.26 7.72 -9.17
N GLU A 15 -0.11 8.77 -9.97
CA GLU A 15 1.12 9.58 -9.99
C GLU A 15 1.41 10.23 -8.64
N ARG A 16 0.37 10.77 -7.98
CA ARG A 16 0.50 11.40 -6.66
C ARG A 16 0.82 10.34 -5.59
N THR A 17 0.27 9.15 -5.71
CA THR A 17 0.62 8.00 -4.85
C THR A 17 2.09 7.63 -5.02
N ALA A 18 2.56 7.47 -6.25
CA ALA A 18 3.95 7.12 -6.55
C ALA A 18 4.93 8.19 -6.01
N ILE A 19 4.63 9.48 -6.22
CA ILE A 19 5.43 10.58 -5.67
C ILE A 19 5.46 10.51 -4.13
N ALA A 20 4.30 10.33 -3.48
CA ALA A 20 4.23 10.22 -2.03
C ALA A 20 5.03 9.03 -1.49
N ALA A 21 4.95 7.87 -2.14
CA ALA A 21 5.70 6.68 -1.79
C ALA A 21 7.22 6.91 -1.91
N LYS A 22 7.68 7.47 -3.05
CA LYS A 22 9.10 7.80 -3.27
C LYS A 22 9.62 8.79 -2.22
N MET A 23 8.83 9.81 -1.87
CA MET A 23 9.18 10.75 -0.80
C MET A 23 9.34 10.06 0.57
N ILE A 24 8.46 9.12 0.91
CA ILE A 24 8.56 8.35 2.15
C ILE A 24 9.85 7.52 2.15
N ILE A 25 10.16 6.81 1.06
CA ILE A 25 11.39 6.02 0.92
C ILE A 25 12.63 6.90 1.19
N VAL A 26 12.73 8.03 0.50
CA VAL A 26 13.87 8.96 0.64
C VAL A 26 13.98 9.49 2.06
N ARG A 27 12.86 9.89 2.68
CA ARG A 27 12.82 10.39 4.05
C ARG A 27 13.24 9.32 5.07
N ARG A 28 12.74 8.09 4.95
CA ARG A 28 13.12 6.96 5.81
C ARG A 28 14.60 6.62 5.67
N ARG A 29 15.11 6.61 4.44
CA ARG A 29 16.54 6.37 4.15
C ARG A 29 17.43 7.45 4.73
N ARG A 30 17.08 8.74 4.58
CA ARG A 30 17.81 9.88 5.17
C ARG A 30 17.89 9.79 6.69
N ARG A 31 16.83 9.28 7.32
CA ARG A 31 16.75 9.04 8.78
C ARG A 31 17.43 7.73 9.22
N LYS A 32 18.06 6.99 8.31
CA LYS A 32 18.67 5.67 8.55
C LYS A 32 17.69 4.64 9.18
N GLN A 33 16.39 4.80 8.95
CA GLN A 33 15.35 3.90 9.46
C GLN A 33 15.17 2.64 8.61
N VAL A 34 15.70 2.66 7.38
CA VAL A 34 15.70 1.53 6.44
C VAL A 34 17.08 1.44 5.77
N THR A 35 17.45 0.22 5.39
CA THR A 35 18.70 -0.06 4.68
C THR A 35 18.65 0.47 3.24
N ALA A 36 19.82 0.60 2.60
CA ALA A 36 19.88 0.96 1.18
C ALA A 36 19.23 -0.09 0.28
N LEU A 37 19.35 -1.37 0.64
CA LEU A 37 18.74 -2.47 -0.10
C LEU A 37 17.21 -2.46 0.01
N GLU A 38 16.66 -2.26 1.20
CA GLU A 38 15.21 -2.13 1.41
C GLU A 38 14.65 -0.92 0.66
N ALA A 39 15.33 0.23 0.73
CA ALA A 39 14.93 1.43 0.00
C ALA A 39 14.95 1.21 -1.52
N ARG A 40 15.99 0.56 -2.06
CA ARG A 40 16.09 0.24 -3.49
C ARG A 40 14.97 -0.69 -3.94
N ARG A 41 14.70 -1.77 -3.19
CA ARG A 41 13.63 -2.73 -3.51
C ARG A 41 12.26 -2.06 -3.53
N ALA A 42 11.94 -1.27 -2.50
CA ALA A 42 10.68 -0.54 -2.43
C ALA A 42 10.56 0.50 -3.56
N PHE A 43 11.65 1.20 -3.89
CA PHE A 43 11.65 2.16 -4.99
C PHE A 43 11.41 1.47 -6.33
N SER A 44 12.13 0.39 -6.62
CA SER A 44 11.94 -0.38 -7.84
C SER A 44 10.53 -0.94 -7.95
N ALA A 45 9.95 -1.43 -6.86
CA ALA A 45 8.58 -1.94 -6.85
C ALA A 45 7.55 -0.86 -7.20
N VAL A 46 7.72 0.36 -6.66
CA VAL A 46 6.84 1.50 -6.97
C VAL A 46 6.98 1.95 -8.43
N GLU A 47 8.18 1.87 -9.02
CA GLU A 47 8.39 2.21 -10.45
C GLU A 47 7.84 1.15 -11.41
N SER A 48 7.84 -0.12 -10.98
CA SER A 48 7.33 -1.23 -11.78
C SER A 48 5.85 -1.53 -11.55
N ASP A 49 5.21 -0.79 -10.66
CA ASP A 49 3.83 -1.05 -10.26
C ASP A 49 2.86 -0.63 -11.36
N ASP A 50 1.72 -1.33 -11.43
CA ASP A 50 0.65 -0.87 -12.29
C ASP A 50 0.01 0.38 -11.65
N ASP A 51 -0.40 1.34 -12.47
CA ASP A 51 -1.13 2.55 -12.04
C ASP A 51 -2.55 2.25 -11.48
N ASP A 52 -2.87 0.98 -11.26
CA ASP A 52 -4.11 0.50 -10.68
C ASP A 52 -4.09 0.61 -9.14
N LEU A 53 -5.24 0.94 -8.54
CA LEU A 53 -5.36 1.13 -7.09
C LEU A 53 -5.05 -0.15 -6.31
N GLU A 54 -5.52 -1.31 -6.79
CA GLU A 54 -5.29 -2.60 -6.13
C GLU A 54 -3.80 -2.90 -6.08
N ALA A 55 -3.14 -2.75 -7.23
CA ALA A 55 -1.70 -2.98 -7.39
C ALA A 55 -0.89 -2.06 -6.46
N GLN A 56 -1.21 -0.76 -6.45
CA GLN A 56 -0.54 0.21 -5.58
C GLN A 56 -0.74 -0.07 -4.10
N ILE A 57 -1.96 -0.40 -3.67
CA ILE A 57 -2.18 -0.78 -2.27
C ILE A 57 -1.38 -2.04 -1.91
N GLY A 58 -1.42 -3.07 -2.76
CA GLY A 58 -0.71 -4.32 -2.50
C GLY A 58 0.81 -4.13 -2.47
N THR A 59 1.36 -3.30 -3.37
CA THR A 59 2.77 -2.91 -3.35
C THR A 59 3.13 -2.18 -2.06
N ILE A 60 2.33 -1.22 -1.60
CA ILE A 60 2.59 -0.54 -0.32
C ILE A 60 2.56 -1.52 0.86
N LEU A 61 1.59 -2.44 0.89
CA LEU A 61 1.46 -3.47 1.91
C LEU A 61 2.61 -4.50 1.88
N SER A 62 3.25 -4.69 0.72
CA SER A 62 4.42 -5.56 0.56
C SER A 62 5.69 -5.02 1.25
N TYR A 63 5.76 -3.71 1.56
CA TYR A 63 6.90 -3.07 2.19
C TYR A 63 6.56 -2.36 3.51
N PRO A 64 6.05 -3.09 4.54
CA PRO A 64 5.56 -2.49 5.77
C PRO A 64 6.66 -1.78 6.59
N ARG A 65 7.93 -2.22 6.50
CA ARG A 65 9.06 -1.53 7.13
C ARG A 65 9.31 -0.13 6.56
N VAL A 66 8.96 0.10 5.29
CA VAL A 66 9.18 1.37 4.59
C VAL A 66 7.99 2.30 4.81
N PHE A 67 6.80 1.80 4.47
CA PHE A 67 5.58 2.62 4.40
C PHE A 67 4.74 2.59 5.68
N GLY A 68 4.99 1.63 6.57
CA GLY A 68 4.03 1.28 7.62
C GLY A 68 2.85 0.50 7.05
N ARG A 69 1.88 0.22 7.90
CA ARG A 69 0.71 -0.61 7.56
C ARG A 69 -0.53 0.22 7.19
N GLN A 70 -0.53 1.49 7.57
CA GLN A 70 -1.58 2.46 7.25
C GLN A 70 -1.43 2.94 5.79
N TYR A 71 -1.65 2.05 4.83
CA TYR A 71 -1.46 2.31 3.40
C TYR A 71 -2.27 3.52 2.91
N TRP A 72 -3.44 3.80 3.50
CA TRP A 72 -4.26 4.98 3.21
C TRP A 72 -3.56 6.33 3.45
N THR A 73 -2.45 6.36 4.20
CA THR A 73 -1.62 7.56 4.38
C THR A 73 -0.69 7.83 3.20
N VAL A 74 -0.44 6.80 2.39
CA VAL A 74 0.42 6.82 1.20
C VAL A 74 -0.41 6.99 -0.07
N ILE A 75 -1.48 6.20 -0.21
CA ILE A 75 -2.37 6.24 -1.37
C ILE A 75 -3.06 7.60 -1.45
N ARG A 76 -2.96 8.23 -2.62
CA ARG A 76 -3.51 9.56 -2.90
C ARG A 76 -4.75 9.46 -3.78
N GLY A 77 -5.76 10.21 -3.39
CA GLY A 77 -7.02 10.26 -4.09
C GLY A 77 -8.05 11.03 -3.29
N VAL A 78 -9.30 10.92 -3.70
CA VAL A 78 -10.44 11.58 -3.06
C VAL A 78 -11.61 10.59 -3.02
N SER A 79 -12.38 10.62 -1.94
CA SER A 79 -13.68 9.95 -1.90
C SER A 79 -14.77 10.86 -2.45
N ILE A 80 -15.64 10.30 -3.27
CA ILE A 80 -16.82 10.95 -3.84
C ILE A 80 -18.02 10.49 -3.01
N GLY A 81 -18.66 11.42 -2.30
CA GLY A 81 -19.82 11.14 -1.46
C GLY A 81 -19.54 11.33 0.04
N PRO A 82 -20.44 10.84 0.93
CA PRO A 82 -20.34 11.07 2.38
C PRO A 82 -19.29 10.21 3.09
N VAL A 83 -18.64 9.29 2.37
CA VAL A 83 -17.69 8.32 2.94
C VAL A 83 -16.31 8.95 3.10
N LEU A 84 -15.66 8.73 4.23
CA LEU A 84 -14.28 9.16 4.45
C LEU A 84 -13.32 8.37 3.55
N TRP A 85 -12.27 9.03 3.07
CA TRP A 85 -11.26 8.43 2.19
C TRP A 85 -10.70 7.10 2.72
N ARG A 86 -10.39 7.08 4.02
CA ARG A 86 -9.90 5.87 4.71
C ARG A 86 -10.91 4.73 4.60
N ASP A 87 -12.16 5.00 4.95
CA ASP A 87 -13.21 3.98 5.01
C ASP A 87 -13.52 3.42 3.61
N ALA A 88 -13.47 4.28 2.58
CA ALA A 88 -13.60 3.85 1.20
C ALA A 88 -12.48 2.89 0.79
N LEU A 89 -11.23 3.20 1.12
CA LEU A 89 -10.08 2.33 0.86
C LEU A 89 -10.13 1.01 1.66
N GLU A 90 -10.57 1.05 2.92
CA GLU A 90 -10.74 -0.16 3.74
C GLU A 90 -11.85 -1.05 3.18
N ALA A 91 -12.97 -0.47 2.74
CA ALA A 91 -14.05 -1.19 2.10
C ALA A 91 -13.60 -1.84 0.79
N PHE A 92 -12.85 -1.11 -0.05
CA PHE A 92 -12.26 -1.64 -1.28
C PHE A 92 -11.36 -2.85 -0.99
N VAL A 93 -10.40 -2.71 -0.07
CA VAL A 93 -9.48 -3.81 0.26
C VAL A 93 -10.21 -5.03 0.81
N ARG A 94 -11.21 -4.82 1.68
CA ARG A 94 -12.02 -5.92 2.22
C ARG A 94 -12.74 -6.68 1.10
N GLN A 95 -13.45 -5.97 0.23
CA GLN A 95 -14.20 -6.59 -0.87
C GLN A 95 -13.29 -7.32 -1.86
N THR A 96 -12.15 -6.72 -2.20
CA THR A 96 -11.18 -7.34 -3.12
C THR A 96 -10.58 -8.61 -2.52
N ARG A 97 -10.24 -8.61 -1.23
CA ARG A 97 -9.77 -9.83 -0.54
C ARG A 97 -10.86 -10.89 -0.39
N GLU A 98 -12.11 -10.51 -0.12
CA GLU A 98 -13.24 -11.45 -0.08
C GLU A 98 -13.43 -12.14 -1.44
N LYS A 99 -13.22 -11.42 -2.54
CA LYS A 99 -13.37 -11.96 -3.90
C LYS A 99 -12.16 -12.78 -4.37
N ASN A 100 -10.94 -12.29 -4.12
CA ASN A 100 -9.72 -12.80 -4.73
C ASN A 100 -8.79 -13.54 -3.73
N GLY A 101 -9.10 -13.50 -2.43
CA GLY A 101 -8.26 -14.03 -1.35
C GLY A 101 -7.12 -13.09 -0.91
N ALA A 102 -6.58 -12.28 -1.82
CA ALA A 102 -5.54 -11.28 -1.58
C ALA A 102 -5.63 -10.14 -2.59
N LEU A 103 -4.97 -9.01 -2.33
CA LEU A 103 -4.74 -7.98 -3.34
C LEU A 103 -3.62 -8.41 -4.30
N ARG A 104 -3.63 -7.87 -5.51
CA ARG A 104 -2.49 -7.92 -6.42
C ARG A 104 -1.21 -7.42 -5.73
N ASN A 105 -0.09 -8.12 -5.91
CA ASN A 105 1.21 -7.84 -5.28
C ASN A 105 1.25 -7.96 -3.74
N GLU A 106 0.16 -8.36 -3.09
CA GLU A 106 0.14 -8.59 -1.65
C GLU A 106 0.90 -9.88 -1.30
N PRO A 107 1.76 -9.87 -0.26
CA PRO A 107 2.52 -11.06 0.07
C PRO A 107 1.60 -12.14 0.67
N LEU A 108 1.66 -13.36 0.12
CA LEU A 108 0.97 -14.52 0.66
C LEU A 108 1.81 -15.26 1.71
N PRO A 109 1.21 -15.73 2.82
CA PRO A 109 -0.18 -15.54 3.22
C PRO A 109 -0.47 -14.10 3.70
N VAL A 110 -1.71 -13.64 3.49
CA VAL A 110 -2.17 -12.31 3.94
C VAL A 110 -2.21 -12.30 5.46
N TYR A 111 -1.26 -11.62 6.07
CA TYR A 111 -1.20 -11.50 7.52
C TYR A 111 -2.08 -10.34 7.99
N ALA A 112 -3.07 -10.62 8.85
CA ALA A 112 -3.79 -9.56 9.55
C ALA A 112 -2.79 -8.71 10.35
N GLU A 113 -3.02 -7.39 10.46
CA GLU A 113 -2.09 -6.46 11.12
C GLU A 113 -1.61 -6.98 12.49
N ASN A 114 -2.47 -7.62 13.27
CA ASN A 114 -2.12 -8.12 14.60
C ASN A 114 -2.00 -9.64 14.70
N SER A 115 -1.86 -10.33 13.56
CA SER A 115 -1.69 -11.79 13.58
C SER A 115 -0.31 -12.16 14.12
N LEU A 116 -0.26 -13.22 14.92
CA LEU A 116 1.01 -13.80 15.39
C LEU A 116 1.97 -14.07 14.23
N ALA A 117 1.44 -14.52 13.10
CA ALA A 117 2.24 -14.80 11.92
C ALA A 117 2.83 -13.53 11.27
N ALA A 118 2.18 -12.36 11.39
CA ALA A 118 2.80 -11.07 11.06
C ALA A 118 4.01 -10.77 11.95
N PHE A 119 3.85 -10.94 13.27
CA PHE A 119 4.92 -10.69 14.24
C PHE A 119 6.13 -11.59 14.01
N LEU A 120 5.91 -12.88 13.77
CA LEU A 120 6.99 -13.85 13.54
C LEU A 120 7.75 -13.58 12.24
N ARG A 121 7.08 -13.14 11.16
CA ARG A 121 7.72 -12.74 9.90
C ARG A 121 8.66 -11.55 10.07
N ASP A 122 8.27 -10.58 10.88
CA ASP A 122 9.08 -9.39 11.13
C ASP A 122 10.29 -9.70 12.03
N ALA A 123 10.12 -10.60 13.00
CA ALA A 123 11.18 -11.06 13.90
C ALA A 123 12.25 -11.91 13.19
N ALA A 124 11.87 -12.75 12.24
CA ALA A 124 12.79 -13.63 11.49
C ALA A 124 13.73 -12.88 10.51
N LYS A 125 13.57 -11.56 10.36
CA LYS A 125 14.37 -10.71 9.47
C LYS A 125 15.27 -9.73 10.24
N THR A 126 15.54 -10.03 11.51
CA THR A 126 16.44 -9.29 12.42
C THR A 126 17.56 -10.23 12.81
#